data_AF-A0A938E507-F1
#
_entry.id   AF-A0A938E507-F1
#
_cell.length_a   1.000
_cell.length_b   1.000
_cell.length_c   1.000
_cell.angle_alpha   90.00
_cell.angle_beta   90.00
_cell.angle_gamma   90.00
#
_symmetry.space_group_name_H-M   'P 1'
#
loop_
_entity.id
_entity.type
_entity.pdbx_description
1 polymer ?
#
loop_
_entity_poly.entity_id
_entity_poly.type
_entity_poly.pdbx_seq_one_letter_code
_entity_poly.pdbx_strand_id
1 'polypeptide(L)'
;ASEGIAEQIDIETFREKGERIQRGVEALRATLAEVAPDVLVIVGDDHHEMFSEQLMPAFTVYRGATVNAVPPPEEKIFETVKPAAWALYGDEPETYAVDADLAVHITRDLVAAGFDAADMTSQHEGQSIGHTFIVARTRLTDVSRPMAPIVPILVNTYFTPNVPTPSRCYAFGKALGAAIERYDSAQRVAVVATGGLSHFVVDEQLDQQFLAAMASQDEAQVAALSPSDFVSGTSESLCWLAVAGACLHRTMEVVDYVPAYRSPAGTGCAMGMVRWT
;
A
#
# COMPACT_ATOMS: atom_id res chain seq x y z
N ALA A 1 5.46 28.00 10.25
CA ALA A 1 5.03 29.04 9.30
C ALA A 1 3.62 28.66 8.83
N SER A 2 2.76 29.60 8.42
CA SER A 2 1.49 29.22 7.81
C SER A 2 1.77 28.45 6.53
N GLU A 3 1.18 27.27 6.34
CA GLU A 3 1.34 26.40 5.16
C GLU A 3 0.96 27.07 3.84
N GLY A 4 0.37 28.27 3.87
CA GLY A 4 0.02 29.00 2.65
C GLY A 4 -1.04 28.27 1.82
N ILE A 5 -1.98 27.59 2.50
CA ILE A 5 -2.97 26.70 1.86
C ILE A 5 -3.78 27.45 0.81
N ALA A 6 -4.18 28.70 1.09
CA ALA A 6 -4.99 29.50 0.18
C ALA A 6 -4.25 29.80 -1.13
N GLU A 7 -2.94 30.05 -1.06
CA GLU A 7 -2.06 30.29 -2.20
C GLU A 7 -1.78 29.03 -3.02
N GLN A 8 -2.12 27.84 -2.50
CA GLN A 8 -1.90 26.56 -3.17
C GLN A 8 -3.16 26.02 -3.89
N ILE A 9 -4.29 26.74 -3.83
CA ILE A 9 -5.58 26.31 -4.37
C ILE A 9 -5.89 27.08 -5.65
N ASP A 10 -5.17 26.72 -6.69
CA ASP A 10 -5.37 27.22 -8.03
C ASP A 10 -5.00 26.15 -9.06
N ILE A 11 -5.44 26.37 -10.30
CA ILE A 11 -5.31 25.38 -11.38
C ILE A 11 -3.84 25.16 -11.77
N GLU A 12 -2.99 26.18 -11.71
CA GLU A 12 -1.58 26.08 -12.07
C GLU A 12 -0.85 25.22 -11.03
N THR A 13 -1.01 25.54 -9.74
CA THR A 13 -0.45 24.74 -8.64
C THR A 13 -0.96 23.29 -8.67
N PHE A 14 -2.23 23.06 -8.97
CA PHE A 14 -2.77 21.69 -9.08
C PHE A 14 -2.13 20.90 -10.23
N ARG A 15 -1.88 21.55 -11.37
CA ARG A 15 -1.19 20.90 -12.49
C ARG A 15 0.26 20.59 -12.14
N GLU A 16 0.98 21.53 -11.55
CA GLU A 16 2.37 21.32 -11.13
C GLU A 16 2.49 20.16 -10.14
N LYS A 17 1.62 20.12 -9.12
CA LYS A 17 1.54 19.00 -8.16
C LYS A 17 1.19 17.69 -8.86
N GLY A 18 0.20 17.71 -9.76
CA GLY A 18 -0.17 16.55 -10.56
C GLY A 18 1.02 15.99 -11.34
N GLU A 19 1.79 16.85 -12.02
CA GLU A 19 2.98 16.45 -12.76
C GLU A 19 4.09 15.91 -11.84
N ARG A 20 4.31 16.52 -10.67
CA ARG A 20 5.24 15.99 -9.66
C ARG A 20 4.86 14.58 -9.22
N ILE A 21 3.59 14.36 -8.92
CA ILE A 21 3.05 13.04 -8.55
C ILE A 21 3.31 12.03 -9.68
N GLN A 22 3.00 12.38 -10.94
CA GLN A 22 3.25 11.47 -12.06
C GLN A 22 4.73 11.16 -12.25
N ARG A 23 5.62 12.16 -12.11
CA ARG A 23 7.09 11.94 -12.18
C ARG A 23 7.59 11.02 -11.07
N GLY A 24 7.10 11.17 -9.84
CA GLY A 24 7.49 10.28 -8.75
C GLY A 24 6.97 8.85 -8.94
N VAL A 25 5.73 8.68 -9.43
CA VAL A 25 5.20 7.36 -9.78
C VAL A 25 6.03 6.71 -10.90
N GLU A 26 6.42 7.47 -11.93
CA GLU A 26 7.29 6.98 -13.00
C GLU A 26 8.67 6.57 -12.48
N ALA A 27 9.24 7.29 -11.52
CA ALA A 27 10.50 6.91 -10.89
C ALA A 27 10.38 5.59 -10.10
N LEU A 28 9.26 5.34 -9.42
CA LEU A 28 9.00 4.05 -8.76
C LEU A 28 8.81 2.93 -9.79
N ARG A 29 8.06 3.19 -10.88
CA ARG A 29 7.89 2.25 -11.99
C ARG A 29 9.24 1.88 -12.64
N ALA A 30 10.09 2.87 -12.90
CA ALA A 30 11.42 2.66 -13.44
C ALA A 30 12.30 1.83 -12.49
N THR A 31 12.22 2.11 -11.18
CA THR A 31 12.93 1.33 -10.15
C THR A 31 12.49 -0.14 -10.18
N LEU A 32 11.19 -0.41 -10.23
CA LEU A 32 10.66 -1.78 -10.28
C LEU A 32 11.05 -2.50 -11.59
N ALA A 33 11.05 -1.78 -12.71
CA ALA A 33 11.47 -2.31 -14.00
C ALA A 33 12.97 -2.63 -14.05
N GLU A 34 13.83 -1.81 -13.42
CA GLU A 34 15.27 -2.05 -13.30
C GLU A 34 15.58 -3.26 -12.42
N VAL A 35 14.91 -3.36 -11.26
CA VAL A 35 15.02 -4.52 -10.36
C VAL A 35 14.49 -5.79 -11.02
N ALA A 36 13.49 -5.65 -11.90
CA ALA A 36 12.82 -6.72 -12.65
C ALA A 36 12.45 -7.92 -11.75
N PRO A 37 11.68 -7.74 -10.67
CA PRO A 37 11.44 -8.79 -9.68
C PRO A 37 10.74 -10.01 -10.29
N ASP A 38 11.04 -11.18 -9.73
CA ASP A 38 10.40 -12.45 -10.10
C ASP A 38 9.05 -12.61 -9.41
N VAL A 39 8.83 -11.91 -8.29
CA VAL A 39 7.56 -11.87 -7.53
C VAL A 39 7.37 -10.52 -6.83
N LEU A 40 6.12 -10.06 -6.75
CA LEU A 40 5.72 -8.88 -5.97
C LEU A 40 4.96 -9.29 -4.71
N VAL A 41 5.52 -9.01 -3.54
CA VAL A 41 4.76 -9.08 -2.27
C VAL A 41 4.07 -7.74 -2.10
N ILE A 42 2.74 -7.71 -2.26
CA ILE A 42 1.96 -6.47 -2.21
C ILE A 42 1.24 -6.42 -0.87
N VAL A 43 1.53 -5.39 -0.08
CA VAL A 43 0.86 -5.10 1.20
C VAL A 43 -0.14 -3.98 0.96
N GLY A 44 -1.43 -4.32 1.07
CA GLY A 44 -2.52 -3.38 0.90
C GLY A 44 -3.58 -3.58 1.97
N ASP A 45 -4.49 -2.64 2.10
CA ASP A 45 -5.71 -2.82 2.86
C ASP A 45 -6.86 -3.33 1.98
N ASP A 46 -7.97 -3.66 2.64
CA ASP A 46 -9.23 -4.01 2.00
C ASP A 46 -10.27 -2.93 2.29
N HIS A 47 -11.03 -2.52 1.28
CA HIS A 47 -12.09 -1.51 1.40
C HIS A 47 -13.49 -2.13 1.35
N HIS A 48 -13.69 -3.25 2.06
CA HIS A 48 -14.88 -4.12 1.94
C HIS A 48 -15.03 -4.77 0.56
N GLU A 49 -13.92 -5.10 -0.09
CA GLU A 49 -13.91 -5.71 -1.42
C GLU A 49 -13.83 -7.24 -1.30
N MET A 50 -12.97 -7.73 -0.40
CA MET A 50 -12.85 -9.13 -0.02
C MET A 50 -13.49 -9.46 1.32
N PHE A 51 -13.37 -8.58 2.32
CA PHE A 51 -13.86 -8.84 3.68
C PHE A 51 -15.18 -8.12 3.96
N SER A 52 -15.89 -8.60 4.98
CA SER A 52 -17.14 -8.00 5.43
C SER A 52 -17.19 -8.02 6.95
N GLU A 53 -18.20 -7.42 7.56
CA GLU A 53 -18.36 -7.42 9.02
C GLU A 53 -18.52 -8.82 9.63
N GLN A 54 -18.79 -9.85 8.82
CA GLN A 54 -18.81 -11.24 9.28
C GLN A 54 -17.42 -11.76 9.65
N LEU A 55 -16.38 -11.30 8.97
CA LEU A 55 -15.00 -11.69 9.21
C LEU A 55 -14.04 -10.60 8.69
N MET A 56 -13.35 -9.94 9.61
CA MET A 56 -12.39 -8.88 9.33
C MET A 56 -11.05 -9.19 10.02
N PRO A 57 -10.11 -9.91 9.37
CA PRO A 57 -8.80 -10.22 9.95
C PRO A 57 -7.91 -8.98 10.05
N ALA A 58 -7.04 -8.91 11.06
CA ALA A 58 -6.07 -7.81 11.18
C ALA A 58 -4.98 -7.89 10.10
N PHE A 59 -4.52 -9.11 9.82
CA PHE A 59 -3.56 -9.44 8.76
C PHE A 59 -4.06 -10.69 8.03
N THR A 60 -3.99 -10.71 6.70
CA THR A 60 -4.30 -11.89 5.88
C THR A 60 -3.18 -12.13 4.88
N VAL A 61 -2.77 -13.38 4.70
CA VAL A 61 -1.93 -13.80 3.57
C VAL A 61 -2.80 -14.59 2.60
N TYR A 62 -2.85 -14.14 1.34
CA TYR A 62 -3.54 -14.86 0.27
C TYR A 62 -2.59 -15.84 -0.41
N ARG A 63 -2.96 -17.12 -0.46
CA ARG A 63 -2.15 -18.21 -1.03
C ARG A 63 -2.90 -19.09 -2.03
N GLY A 64 -4.01 -18.59 -2.58
CA GLY A 64 -4.63 -19.22 -3.76
C GLY A 64 -3.68 -19.23 -4.95
N ALA A 65 -3.92 -20.06 -5.97
CA ALA A 65 -3.03 -20.12 -7.15
C ALA A 65 -3.13 -18.86 -8.04
N THR A 66 -4.28 -18.21 -8.02
CA THR A 66 -4.57 -17.01 -8.79
C THR A 66 -5.50 -16.11 -8.00
N VAL A 67 -5.49 -14.82 -8.31
CA VAL A 67 -6.42 -13.84 -7.73
C VAL A 67 -7.01 -12.96 -8.82
N ASN A 68 -8.31 -12.71 -8.75
CA ASN A 68 -9.05 -11.91 -9.72
C ASN A 68 -9.06 -10.44 -9.31
N ALA A 69 -8.85 -9.58 -10.29
CA ALA A 69 -8.97 -8.13 -10.23
C ALA A 69 -10.06 -7.72 -11.23
N VAL A 70 -11.21 -7.31 -10.70
CA VAL A 70 -12.38 -6.99 -11.52
C VAL A 70 -12.75 -5.53 -11.27
N PRO A 71 -12.78 -4.68 -12.31
CA PRO A 71 -13.31 -3.33 -12.16
C PRO A 71 -14.77 -3.36 -11.69
N PRO A 72 -15.18 -2.47 -10.78
CA PRO A 72 -16.58 -2.36 -10.40
C PRO A 72 -17.41 -1.87 -11.60
N PRO A 73 -18.69 -2.25 -11.71
CA PRO A 73 -19.62 -1.65 -12.67
C PRO A 73 -19.61 -0.13 -12.57
N GLU A 74 -19.72 0.57 -13.70
CA GLU A 74 -19.60 2.04 -13.74
C GLU A 74 -20.60 2.73 -12.81
N GLU A 75 -21.80 2.17 -12.62
CA GLU A 75 -22.84 2.72 -11.75
C GLU A 75 -22.48 2.66 -10.27
N LYS A 76 -21.50 1.83 -9.89
CA LYS A 76 -20.97 1.72 -8.52
C LYS A 76 -19.76 2.64 -8.28
N ILE A 77 -19.20 3.25 -9.33
CA ILE A 77 -18.08 4.19 -9.19
C ILE A 77 -18.65 5.57 -8.86
N PHE A 78 -18.21 6.16 -7.76
CA PHE A 78 -18.58 7.53 -7.40
C PHE A 78 -18.19 8.50 -8.53
N GLU A 79 -19.09 9.44 -8.87
CA GLU A 79 -18.87 10.42 -9.95
C GLU A 79 -17.56 11.21 -9.80
N THR A 80 -17.16 11.50 -8.56
CA THR A 80 -15.89 12.19 -8.26
C THR A 80 -14.65 11.34 -8.50
N VAL A 81 -14.80 10.02 -8.55
CA VAL A 81 -13.72 9.04 -8.76
C VAL A 81 -13.60 8.62 -10.22
N LYS A 82 -14.69 8.69 -11.01
CA LYS A 82 -14.71 8.31 -12.43
C LYS A 82 -13.54 8.87 -13.26
N PRO A 83 -13.11 10.15 -13.13
CA PRO A 83 -11.97 10.66 -13.88
C PRO A 83 -10.64 9.94 -13.59
N ALA A 84 -10.53 9.27 -12.46
CA ALA A 84 -9.36 8.50 -12.01
C ALA A 84 -9.60 6.99 -12.00
N ALA A 85 -10.74 6.49 -12.48
CA ALA A 85 -11.09 5.06 -12.44
C ALA A 85 -10.06 4.18 -13.17
N TRP A 86 -9.51 4.67 -14.30
CA TRP A 86 -8.46 4.00 -15.06
C TRP A 86 -7.22 3.67 -14.20
N ALA A 87 -6.91 4.51 -13.21
CA ALA A 87 -5.79 4.32 -12.31
C ALA A 87 -6.11 3.36 -11.16
N LEU A 88 -7.36 3.33 -10.69
CA LEU A 88 -7.76 2.58 -9.50
C LEU A 88 -8.21 1.15 -9.81
N TYR A 89 -8.91 0.96 -10.93
CA TYR A 89 -9.62 -0.29 -11.23
C TYR A 89 -9.12 -0.98 -12.50
N GLY A 90 -8.40 -0.26 -13.37
CA GLY A 90 -8.11 -0.74 -14.72
C GLY A 90 -9.36 -0.73 -15.61
N ASP A 91 -9.16 -1.09 -16.88
CA ASP A 91 -10.23 -1.02 -17.90
C ASP A 91 -10.99 -2.35 -18.05
N GLU A 92 -10.32 -3.47 -17.80
CA GLU A 92 -10.86 -4.82 -18.05
C GLU A 92 -10.54 -5.76 -16.87
N PRO A 93 -11.33 -6.83 -16.65
CA PRO A 93 -11.02 -7.85 -15.67
C PRO A 93 -9.67 -8.55 -15.97
N GLU A 94 -8.82 -8.67 -14.95
CA GLU A 94 -7.56 -9.40 -15.00
C GLU A 94 -7.53 -10.51 -13.94
N THR A 95 -6.71 -11.54 -14.20
CA THR A 95 -6.36 -12.56 -13.22
C THR A 95 -4.85 -12.57 -13.05
N TYR A 96 -4.36 -12.41 -11.82
CA TYR A 96 -2.95 -12.42 -11.48
C TYR A 96 -2.54 -13.80 -10.96
N ALA A 97 -1.39 -14.29 -11.42
CA ALA A 97 -0.77 -15.46 -10.83
C ALA A 97 -0.29 -15.14 -9.41
N VAL A 98 -0.40 -16.10 -8.50
CA VAL A 98 0.10 -15.97 -7.13
C VAL A 98 1.24 -16.95 -6.92
N ASP A 99 2.32 -16.49 -6.29
CA ASP A 99 3.39 -17.39 -5.82
C ASP A 99 2.94 -18.08 -4.53
N ALA A 100 2.14 -19.15 -4.70
CA ALA A 100 1.51 -19.86 -3.60
C ALA A 100 2.53 -20.54 -2.66
N ASP A 101 3.68 -20.98 -3.19
CA ASP A 101 4.72 -21.63 -2.38
C ASP A 101 5.41 -20.61 -1.46
N LEU A 102 5.76 -19.43 -1.99
CA LEU A 102 6.26 -18.33 -1.18
C LEU A 102 5.20 -17.86 -0.16
N ALA A 103 3.93 -17.76 -0.55
CA ALA A 103 2.85 -17.38 0.36
C ALA A 103 2.68 -18.39 1.52
N VAL A 104 2.73 -19.69 1.24
CA VAL A 104 2.70 -20.75 2.27
C VAL A 104 3.89 -20.64 3.22
N HIS A 105 5.08 -20.41 2.68
CA HIS A 105 6.30 -20.20 3.47
C HIS A 105 6.17 -18.99 4.39
N ILE A 106 5.76 -17.83 3.84
CA ILE A 106 5.51 -16.61 4.61
C ILE A 106 4.50 -16.86 5.74
N THR A 107 3.37 -17.50 5.45
CA THR A 107 2.34 -17.79 6.47
C THR A 107 2.91 -18.62 7.63
N ARG A 108 3.69 -19.66 7.34
CA ARG A 108 4.31 -20.51 8.38
C ARG A 108 5.29 -19.72 9.25
N ASP A 109 6.14 -18.92 8.63
CA ASP A 109 7.16 -18.14 9.32
C ASP A 109 6.56 -17.00 10.15
N LEU A 110 5.48 -16.36 9.68
CA LEU A 110 4.73 -15.37 10.45
C LEU A 110 4.12 -15.98 11.72
N VAL A 111 3.52 -17.17 11.61
CA VAL A 111 2.99 -17.90 12.77
C VAL A 111 4.11 -18.26 13.75
N ALA A 112 5.25 -18.75 13.24
CA ALA A 112 6.42 -19.04 14.08
C ALA A 112 6.97 -17.78 14.79
N ALA A 113 6.82 -16.61 14.17
CA ALA A 113 7.18 -15.32 14.75
C ALA A 113 6.11 -14.72 15.69
N GLY A 114 5.01 -15.43 15.96
CA GLY A 114 3.96 -14.99 16.89
C GLY A 114 2.93 -14.02 16.27
N PHE A 115 2.69 -14.12 14.96
CA PHE A 115 1.61 -13.42 14.28
C PHE A 115 0.48 -14.36 13.89
N ASP A 116 -0.74 -14.00 14.28
CA ASP A 116 -1.97 -14.70 13.91
C ASP A 116 -2.52 -14.15 12.58
N ALA A 117 -1.80 -14.40 11.48
CA ALA A 117 -2.27 -14.03 10.14
C ALA A 117 -3.37 -14.99 9.67
N ALA A 118 -4.46 -14.45 9.12
CA ALA A 118 -5.47 -15.26 8.46
C ALA A 118 -4.91 -15.88 7.17
N ASP A 119 -5.26 -17.14 6.95
CA ASP A 119 -4.89 -17.90 5.75
C ASP A 119 -6.06 -17.90 4.76
N MET A 120 -5.89 -17.27 3.60
CA MET A 120 -6.93 -17.19 2.57
C MET A 120 -6.51 -17.92 1.30
N THR A 121 -7.32 -18.87 0.85
CA THR A 121 -6.99 -19.74 -0.29
C THR A 121 -7.75 -19.42 -1.58
N SER A 122 -8.79 -18.59 -1.49
CA SER A 122 -9.69 -18.28 -2.60
C SER A 122 -10.50 -17.04 -2.31
N GLN A 123 -10.89 -16.31 -3.35
CA GLN A 123 -11.92 -15.27 -3.27
C GLN A 123 -13.32 -15.90 -3.36
N HIS A 124 -14.34 -15.21 -2.86
CA HIS A 124 -15.70 -15.57 -3.24
C HIS A 124 -15.93 -15.26 -4.74
N GLU A 125 -16.84 -16.00 -5.35
CA GLU A 125 -17.19 -15.79 -6.76
C GLU A 125 -17.66 -14.34 -6.99
N GLY A 126 -17.06 -13.69 -7.99
CA GLY A 126 -17.38 -12.29 -8.34
C GLY A 126 -16.69 -11.23 -7.48
N GLN A 127 -15.88 -11.60 -6.48
CA GLN A 127 -15.05 -10.64 -5.75
C GLN A 127 -13.80 -10.23 -6.53
N SER A 128 -13.39 -8.98 -6.32
CA SER A 128 -12.12 -8.42 -6.77
C SER A 128 -11.13 -8.39 -5.61
N ILE A 129 -9.83 -8.43 -5.89
CA ILE A 129 -8.76 -8.27 -4.89
C ILE A 129 -8.71 -6.84 -4.33
N GLY A 130 -9.35 -5.91 -5.03
CA GLY A 130 -9.53 -4.54 -4.60
C GLY A 130 -8.52 -3.57 -5.19
N HIS A 131 -8.89 -2.30 -5.17
CA HIS A 131 -8.18 -1.25 -5.89
C HIS A 131 -6.77 -1.00 -5.37
N THR A 132 -6.52 -1.22 -4.07
CA THR A 132 -5.18 -1.11 -3.46
C THR A 132 -4.15 -1.97 -4.21
N PHE A 133 -4.53 -3.19 -4.59
CA PHE A 133 -3.66 -4.10 -5.33
C PHE A 133 -3.62 -3.78 -6.83
N ILE A 134 -4.75 -3.34 -7.40
CA ILE A 134 -4.85 -2.97 -8.81
C ILE A 134 -4.01 -1.72 -9.11
N VAL A 135 -3.90 -0.76 -8.19
CA VAL A 135 -3.03 0.42 -8.35
C VAL A 135 -1.58 0.02 -8.56
N ALA A 136 -1.08 -1.02 -7.88
CA ALA A 136 0.27 -1.53 -8.14
C ALA A 136 0.41 -1.99 -9.60
N ARG A 137 -0.57 -2.74 -10.11
CA ARG A 137 -0.63 -3.18 -11.51
C ARG A 137 -0.67 -2.00 -12.48
N THR A 138 -1.63 -1.09 -12.34
CA THR A 138 -1.91 -0.02 -13.31
C THR A 138 -0.87 1.09 -13.29
N ARG A 139 -0.24 1.36 -12.13
CA ARG A 139 0.65 2.52 -11.95
C ARG A 139 2.13 2.16 -11.90
N LEU A 140 2.49 1.00 -11.35
CA LEU A 140 3.90 0.63 -11.12
C LEU A 140 4.43 -0.41 -12.12
N THR A 141 3.56 -1.02 -12.94
CA THR A 141 3.97 -2.05 -13.91
C THR A 141 3.65 -1.66 -15.36
N ASP A 142 4.23 -2.40 -16.30
CA ASP A 142 3.88 -2.31 -17.73
C ASP A 142 2.61 -3.09 -18.02
N VAL A 143 1.49 -2.38 -18.20
CA VAL A 143 0.17 -2.98 -18.49
C VAL A 143 0.13 -3.75 -19.82
N SER A 144 1.08 -3.50 -20.73
CA SER A 144 1.19 -4.27 -21.98
C SER A 144 1.80 -5.66 -21.80
N ARG A 145 2.31 -5.99 -20.60
CA ARG A 145 2.91 -7.27 -20.26
C ARG A 145 2.16 -7.94 -19.11
N PRO A 146 2.24 -9.28 -18.99
CA PRO A 146 1.78 -9.97 -17.80
C PRO A 146 2.50 -9.43 -16.56
N MET A 147 1.76 -9.23 -15.47
CA MET A 147 2.36 -8.92 -14.18
C MET A 147 3.17 -10.12 -13.68
N ALA A 148 4.29 -9.87 -13.01
CA ALA A 148 4.97 -10.92 -12.25
C ALA A 148 3.99 -11.57 -11.25
N PRO A 149 4.17 -12.84 -10.88
CA PRO A 149 3.39 -13.44 -9.80
C PRO A 149 3.41 -12.55 -8.55
N ILE A 150 2.33 -12.58 -7.78
CA ILE A 150 2.20 -11.77 -6.58
C ILE A 150 1.99 -12.61 -5.32
N VAL A 151 2.24 -12.03 -4.16
CA VAL A 151 1.76 -12.54 -2.87
C VAL A 151 0.96 -11.41 -2.22
N PRO A 152 -0.38 -11.47 -2.26
CA PRO A 152 -1.22 -10.45 -1.62
C PRO A 152 -1.19 -10.61 -0.10
N ILE A 153 -0.85 -9.53 0.60
CA ILE A 153 -0.95 -9.39 2.05
C ILE A 153 -1.93 -8.27 2.33
N LEU A 154 -3.00 -8.61 3.05
CA LEU A 154 -4.03 -7.64 3.42
C LEU A 154 -3.88 -7.22 4.88
N VAL A 155 -3.96 -5.91 5.13
CA VAL A 155 -3.91 -5.31 6.47
C VAL A 155 -5.23 -4.58 6.71
N ASN A 156 -5.92 -4.88 7.81
CA ASN A 156 -7.10 -4.09 8.17
C ASN A 156 -6.66 -2.73 8.74
N THR A 157 -6.81 -1.67 7.95
CA THR A 157 -6.45 -0.30 8.34
C THR A 157 -7.64 0.52 8.81
N TYR A 158 -8.86 0.17 8.40
CA TYR A 158 -10.05 0.98 8.64
C TYR A 158 -10.98 0.47 9.74
N PHE A 159 -11.17 -0.83 9.83
CA PHE A 159 -12.35 -1.40 10.46
C PHE A 159 -12.07 -1.83 11.89
N THR A 160 -12.45 -0.98 12.84
CA THR A 160 -12.36 -1.29 14.28
C THR A 160 -13.14 -2.56 14.64
N PRO A 161 -12.75 -3.31 15.71
CA PRO A 161 -11.81 -2.91 16.77
C PRO A 161 -10.38 -3.44 16.62
N ASN A 162 -10.05 -4.18 15.54
CA ASN A 162 -8.77 -4.89 15.44
C ASN A 162 -7.78 -4.28 14.44
N VAL A 163 -7.89 -2.97 14.15
CA VAL A 163 -6.87 -2.24 13.40
C VAL A 163 -5.53 -2.35 14.14
N PRO A 164 -4.47 -2.89 13.53
CA PRO A 164 -3.17 -3.04 14.18
C PRO A 164 -2.51 -1.69 14.44
N THR A 165 -1.78 -1.57 15.54
CA THR A 165 -1.03 -0.35 15.86
C THR A 165 0.16 -0.15 14.91
N PRO A 166 0.68 1.08 14.77
CA PRO A 166 1.90 1.35 14.01
C PRO A 166 3.06 0.38 14.34
N SER A 167 3.35 0.17 15.62
CA SER A 167 4.39 -0.78 16.05
C SER A 167 4.08 -2.22 15.66
N ARG A 168 2.81 -2.64 15.65
CA ARG A 168 2.42 -4.00 15.25
C ARG A 168 2.60 -4.19 13.74
N CYS A 169 2.26 -3.20 12.92
CA CYS A 169 2.51 -3.23 11.47
C CYS A 169 4.00 -3.28 11.15
N TYR A 170 4.82 -2.46 11.83
CA TYR A 170 6.27 -2.50 11.66
C TYR A 170 6.88 -3.83 12.10
N ALA A 171 6.46 -4.37 13.26
CA ALA A 171 6.90 -5.68 13.72
C ALA A 171 6.47 -6.81 12.78
N PHE A 172 5.25 -6.75 12.22
CA PHE A 172 4.79 -7.67 11.18
C PHE A 172 5.69 -7.60 9.95
N GLY A 173 6.01 -6.38 9.51
CA GLY A 173 6.96 -6.13 8.44
C GLY A 173 8.32 -6.79 8.66
N LYS A 174 8.90 -6.63 9.85
CA LYS A 174 10.17 -7.30 10.22
C LYS A 174 10.08 -8.83 10.09
N ALA A 175 8.98 -9.42 10.55
CA ALA A 175 8.75 -10.85 10.44
C ALA A 175 8.57 -11.29 8.97
N LEU A 176 7.86 -10.49 8.17
CA LEU A 176 7.66 -10.71 6.74
C LEU A 176 8.99 -10.65 5.97
N GLY A 177 9.81 -9.62 6.18
CA GLY A 177 11.13 -9.50 5.56
C GLY A 177 12.03 -10.69 5.89
N ALA A 178 12.10 -11.07 7.17
CA ALA A 178 12.87 -12.24 7.59
C ALA A 178 12.33 -13.56 6.99
N ALA A 179 11.01 -13.70 6.80
CA ALA A 179 10.43 -14.86 6.13
C ALA A 179 10.85 -14.93 4.66
N ILE A 180 10.79 -13.80 3.94
CA ILE A 180 11.23 -13.69 2.55
C ILE A 180 12.71 -14.04 2.43
N GLU A 181 13.58 -13.51 3.29
CA GLU A 181 15.02 -13.79 3.25
C GLU A 181 15.37 -15.26 3.57
N ARG A 182 14.56 -15.95 4.38
CA ARG A 182 14.75 -17.37 4.71
C ARG A 182 14.21 -18.33 3.65
N TYR A 183 13.47 -17.84 2.66
CA TYR A 183 12.91 -18.69 1.62
C TYR A 183 14.05 -19.23 0.73
N ASP A 184 14.15 -20.55 0.60
CA ASP A 184 15.21 -21.22 -0.16
C ASP A 184 14.94 -21.11 -1.67
N SER A 185 15.16 -19.91 -2.21
CA SER A 185 14.92 -19.56 -3.59
C SER A 185 15.89 -18.46 -4.04
N ALA A 186 16.21 -18.45 -5.33
CA ALA A 186 17.01 -17.39 -5.96
C ALA A 186 16.15 -16.23 -6.49
N GLN A 187 14.83 -16.25 -6.24
CA GLN A 187 13.91 -15.22 -6.71
C GLN A 187 14.25 -13.84 -6.15
N ARG A 188 14.17 -12.82 -7.00
CA ARG A 188 14.15 -11.42 -6.60
C ARG A 188 12.75 -11.04 -6.18
N VAL A 189 12.59 -10.69 -4.91
CA VAL A 189 11.31 -10.28 -4.32
C VAL A 189 11.29 -8.76 -4.18
N ALA A 190 10.27 -8.10 -4.73
CA ALA A 190 9.99 -6.71 -4.42
C ALA A 190 8.78 -6.64 -3.47
N VAL A 191 8.89 -5.81 -2.44
CA VAL A 191 7.80 -5.57 -1.48
C VAL A 191 7.21 -4.19 -1.76
N VAL A 192 5.90 -4.11 -1.94
CA VAL A 192 5.19 -2.90 -2.38
C VAL A 192 4.05 -2.62 -1.41
N ALA A 193 3.84 -1.35 -1.06
CA ALA A 193 2.61 -0.90 -0.43
C ALA A 193 2.02 0.30 -1.18
N THR A 194 0.72 0.48 -1.02
CA THR A 194 -0.05 1.61 -1.53
C THR A 194 -1.00 2.12 -0.45
N GLY A 195 -1.67 3.25 -0.72
CA GLY A 195 -2.57 3.91 0.24
C GLY A 195 -1.87 4.99 1.05
N GLY A 196 -2.63 5.86 1.72
CA GLY A 196 -2.11 7.02 2.45
C GLY A 196 -1.65 8.18 1.54
N LEU A 197 -0.93 9.21 2.03
CA LEU A 197 -0.59 9.50 3.43
C LEU A 197 -1.77 10.17 4.15
N SER A 198 -1.60 11.33 4.81
CA SER A 198 -2.72 12.08 5.38
C SER A 198 -3.77 12.40 4.31
N HIS A 199 -5.01 11.98 4.53
CA HIS A 199 -6.11 12.26 3.62
C HIS A 199 -7.41 12.60 4.34
N PHE A 200 -8.27 13.35 3.65
CA PHE A 200 -9.43 14.11 4.15
C PHE A 200 -9.01 15.47 4.71
N VAL A 201 -7.99 15.50 5.57
CA VAL A 201 -7.24 16.71 5.96
C VAL A 201 -5.76 16.39 5.79
N VAL A 202 -5.04 17.25 5.07
CA VAL A 202 -3.59 17.13 4.93
C VAL A 202 -2.95 17.62 6.22
N ASP A 203 -2.10 16.78 6.82
CA ASP A 203 -1.30 17.09 7.99
C ASP A 203 0.17 16.84 7.67
N GLU A 204 0.84 17.87 7.16
CA GLU A 204 2.24 17.76 6.75
C GLU A 204 3.16 17.40 7.94
N GLN A 205 2.79 17.82 9.16
CA GLN A 205 3.59 17.51 10.33
C GLN A 205 3.54 16.01 10.66
N LEU A 206 2.35 15.42 10.63
CA LEU A 206 2.17 13.97 10.78
C LEU A 206 2.89 13.21 9.67
N ASP A 207 2.73 13.64 8.41
CA ASP A 207 3.34 12.98 7.26
C ASP A 207 4.87 12.99 7.34
N GLN A 208 5.48 14.12 7.70
CA GLN A 208 6.93 14.21 7.86
C GLN A 208 7.43 13.40 9.05
N GLN A 209 6.69 13.34 10.16
CA GLN A 209 7.01 12.46 11.29
C GLN A 209 6.94 10.98 10.88
N PHE A 210 5.92 10.60 10.12
CA PHE A 210 5.73 9.24 9.63
C PHE A 210 6.86 8.80 8.69
N LEU A 211 7.21 9.64 7.70
CA LEU A 211 8.33 9.40 6.79
C LEU A 211 9.66 9.32 7.55
N ALA A 212 9.90 10.23 8.51
CA ALA A 212 11.11 10.21 9.33
C ALA A 212 11.21 8.94 10.20
N ALA A 213 10.10 8.48 10.78
CA ALA A 213 10.06 7.26 11.57
C ALA A 213 10.46 6.04 10.73
N MET A 214 9.92 5.90 9.53
CA MET A 214 10.31 4.82 8.60
C MET A 214 11.78 4.91 8.17
N ALA A 215 12.25 6.11 7.84
CA ALA A 215 13.64 6.32 7.42
C ALA A 215 14.66 5.98 8.52
N SER A 216 14.29 6.23 9.78
CA SER A 216 15.18 6.07 10.93
C SER A 216 15.53 4.63 11.27
N GLN A 217 14.66 3.67 10.91
CA GLN A 217 14.71 2.28 11.39
C GLN A 217 14.76 2.16 12.93
N ASP A 218 14.31 3.18 13.65
CA ASP A 218 14.26 3.19 15.11
C ASP A 218 12.85 2.82 15.60
N GLU A 219 12.75 1.68 16.27
CA GLU A 219 11.48 1.17 16.83
C GLU A 219 10.85 2.15 17.83
N ALA A 220 11.65 2.96 18.53
CA ALA A 220 11.13 3.96 19.45
C ALA A 220 10.42 5.10 18.71
N GLN A 221 10.91 5.50 17.53
CA GLN A 221 10.26 6.51 16.68
C GLN A 221 8.94 5.98 16.12
N VAL A 222 8.92 4.73 15.67
CA VAL A 222 7.69 4.07 15.20
C VAL A 222 6.68 3.93 16.35
N ALA A 223 7.12 3.58 17.55
CA ALA A 223 6.27 3.47 18.73
C ALA A 223 5.74 4.82 19.25
N ALA A 224 6.37 5.93 18.87
CA ALA A 224 5.91 7.27 19.21
C ALA A 224 4.73 7.74 18.34
N LEU A 225 4.48 7.08 17.19
CA LEU A 225 3.33 7.36 16.33
C LEU A 225 2.03 6.97 17.05
N SER A 226 1.09 7.91 17.19
CA SER A 226 -0.17 7.63 17.88
C SER A 226 -1.14 6.87 16.98
N PRO A 227 -1.69 5.71 17.41
CA PRO A 227 -2.70 5.00 16.63
C PRO A 227 -3.94 5.85 16.29
N SER A 228 -4.26 6.86 17.11
CA SER A 228 -5.40 7.77 16.86
C SER A 228 -5.24 8.64 15.62
N ASP A 229 -4.02 8.81 15.12
CA ASP A 229 -3.73 9.69 13.99
C ASP A 229 -3.95 8.95 12.65
N PHE A 230 -3.99 7.62 12.69
CA PHE A 230 -4.20 6.72 11.55
C PHE A 230 -5.69 6.38 11.42
N VAL A 231 -6.48 7.37 11.02
CA VAL A 231 -7.94 7.26 10.83
C VAL A 231 -8.36 7.74 9.44
N SER A 232 -9.60 7.45 9.03
CA SER A 232 -10.03 7.59 7.64
C SER A 232 -8.97 6.92 6.75
N GLY A 233 -8.59 7.42 5.58
CA GLY A 233 -7.47 6.76 4.88
C GLY A 233 -6.10 7.37 5.09
N THR A 234 -5.91 8.19 6.12
CA THR A 234 -4.57 8.27 6.72
C THR A 234 -4.16 6.88 7.25
N SER A 235 -5.14 6.08 7.69
CA SER A 235 -4.92 4.72 8.21
C SER A 235 -4.25 3.76 7.21
N GLU A 236 -4.47 3.96 5.92
CA GLU A 236 -3.86 3.15 4.85
C GLU A 236 -2.33 3.20 4.88
N SER A 237 -1.75 4.30 5.41
CA SER A 237 -0.31 4.45 5.61
C SER A 237 0.29 3.35 6.51
N LEU A 238 -0.51 2.68 7.34
CA LEU A 238 -0.06 1.55 8.16
C LEU A 238 0.56 0.41 7.33
N CYS A 239 0.13 0.23 6.08
CA CYS A 239 0.74 -0.73 5.14
C CYS A 239 2.22 -0.40 4.86
N TRP A 240 2.59 0.88 4.88
CA TRP A 240 3.97 1.31 4.62
C TRP A 240 4.90 0.92 5.76
N LEU A 241 4.42 0.87 7.00
CA LEU A 241 5.22 0.39 8.14
C LEU A 241 5.56 -1.09 8.00
N ALA A 242 4.67 -1.90 7.39
CA ALA A 242 5.00 -3.29 7.08
C ALA A 242 6.12 -3.38 6.03
N VAL A 243 6.10 -2.52 5.00
CA VAL A 243 7.21 -2.45 4.01
C VAL A 243 8.50 -1.95 4.66
N ALA A 244 8.44 -0.89 5.46
CA ALA A 244 9.59 -0.34 6.17
C ALA A 244 10.23 -1.37 7.10
N GLY A 245 9.42 -2.19 7.79
CA GLY A 245 9.90 -3.32 8.59
C GLY A 245 10.49 -4.45 7.74
N ALA A 246 9.91 -4.74 6.58
CA ALA A 246 10.41 -5.76 5.67
C ALA A 246 11.73 -5.36 4.98
N CYS A 247 11.98 -4.06 4.83
CA CYS A 247 13.17 -3.48 4.21
C CYS A 247 14.22 -3.01 5.23
N LEU A 248 14.28 -3.61 6.42
CA LEU A 248 15.36 -3.34 7.38
C LEU A 248 16.74 -3.46 6.71
N HIS A 249 17.68 -2.63 7.15
CA HIS A 249 19.04 -2.52 6.59
C HIS A 249 19.13 -1.98 5.15
N ARG A 250 18.01 -1.58 4.53
CA ARG A 250 17.98 -0.81 3.27
C ARG A 250 17.83 0.68 3.54
N THR A 251 18.40 1.51 2.68
CA THR A 251 18.27 2.97 2.82
C THR A 251 16.98 3.42 2.20
N MET A 252 16.13 4.10 2.97
CA MET A 252 14.90 4.70 2.47
C MET A 252 15.21 6.03 1.77
N GLU A 253 14.65 6.22 0.58
CA GLU A 253 14.68 7.47 -0.17
C GLU A 253 13.24 7.97 -0.38
N VAL A 254 12.97 9.20 0.01
CA VAL A 254 11.74 9.90 -0.38
C VAL A 254 11.97 10.50 -1.77
N VAL A 255 11.36 9.90 -2.78
CA VAL A 255 11.44 10.34 -4.18
C VAL A 255 10.74 11.68 -4.36
N ASP A 256 9.52 11.80 -3.81
CA ASP A 256 8.84 13.09 -3.67
C ASP A 256 7.78 13.01 -2.56
N TYR A 257 7.42 14.19 -2.04
CA TYR A 257 6.29 14.40 -1.15
C TYR A 257 5.51 15.63 -1.63
N VAL A 258 4.21 15.45 -1.89
CA VAL A 258 3.34 16.46 -2.47
C VAL A 258 2.07 16.62 -1.62
N PRO A 259 1.94 17.69 -0.82
CA PRO A 259 0.70 17.97 -0.09
C PRO A 259 -0.36 18.51 -1.06
N ALA A 260 -1.32 17.69 -1.49
CA ALA A 260 -2.34 18.10 -2.46
C ALA A 260 -3.61 18.61 -1.79
N TYR A 261 -3.54 19.84 -1.27
CA TYR A 261 -4.70 20.60 -0.80
C TYR A 261 -5.72 20.83 -1.92
N ARG A 262 -7.02 20.75 -1.59
CA ARG A 262 -8.13 21.04 -2.49
C ARG A 262 -9.07 22.14 -1.99
N SER A 263 -8.98 22.54 -0.72
CA SER A 263 -9.82 23.60 -0.15
C SER A 263 -9.11 24.39 0.95
N PRO A 264 -9.53 25.64 1.24
CA PRO A 264 -8.91 26.47 2.28
C PRO A 264 -8.99 25.89 3.70
N ALA A 265 -9.84 24.87 3.89
CA ALA A 265 -9.95 24.12 5.14
C ALA A 265 -8.87 23.04 5.30
N GLY A 266 -7.85 23.00 4.41
CA GLY A 266 -6.77 22.01 4.46
C GLY A 266 -7.18 20.62 3.98
N THR A 267 -8.39 20.46 3.42
CA THR A 267 -8.79 19.15 2.90
C THR A 267 -7.96 18.80 1.67
N GLY A 268 -7.73 17.50 1.44
CA GLY A 268 -6.88 17.03 0.36
C GLY A 268 -6.40 15.61 0.58
N CYS A 269 -5.30 15.28 -0.10
CA CYS A 269 -4.52 14.06 0.11
C CYS A 269 -3.03 14.40 -0.02
N ALA A 270 -2.21 13.94 0.91
CA ALA A 270 -0.76 13.99 0.76
C ALA A 270 -0.28 12.78 -0.04
N MET A 271 0.51 13.05 -1.07
CA MET A 271 1.02 12.03 -1.98
C MET A 271 2.51 11.83 -1.72
N GLY A 272 2.89 10.65 -1.24
CA GLY A 272 4.29 10.25 -1.06
C GLY A 272 4.71 9.20 -2.07
N MET A 273 5.94 9.31 -2.56
CA MET A 273 6.60 8.26 -3.33
C MET A 273 7.93 7.93 -2.65
N VAL A 274 8.08 6.69 -2.21
CA VAL A 274 9.23 6.24 -1.40
C VAL A 274 9.74 4.93 -1.96
N ARG A 275 11.06 4.74 -1.92
CA ARG A 275 11.71 3.47 -2.24
C ARG A 275 12.82 3.15 -1.24
N TRP A 276 13.24 1.89 -1.23
CA TRP A 276 14.38 1.41 -0.45
C TRP A 276 15.44 0.84 -1.39
N THR A 277 16.72 1.15 -1.13
CA THR A 277 17.89 0.63 -1.87
C THR A 277 18.90 -0.02 -0.93
#